data_AF-A0A9D1R049-F1
#
_entry.id   AF-A0A9D1R049-F1
#
_cell.length_a   1.000
_cell.length_b   1.000
_cell.length_c   1.000
_cell.angle_alpha   90.00
_cell.angle_beta   90.00
_cell.angle_gamma   90.00
#
_symmetry.space_group_name_H-M   'P 1'
#
loop_
_entity.id
_entity.type
_entity.pdbx_description
1 polymer ?
#
loop_
_entity_poly.entity_id
_entity_poly.type
_entity_poly.pdbx_seq_one_letter_code
_entity_poly.pdbx_strand_id
1 'polypeptide(L)'
;LSIEYSTALVIFTGYATTGSAWVAGILYILDYIVFNFSIALRTFFQKIAEPQDIAPTMAVAQTINHIAAVFVPVLGGWIWVEFGYQIPFFMGAALTCCSLALVQLIDREIQLNAVPKA
;
A
#
# COMPACT_ATOMS: atom_id res chain seq x y z
N LEU A 1 -4.23 -7.43 -5.52
CA LEU A 1 -3.69 -6.06 -5.42
C LEU A 1 -4.80 -5.01 -5.23
N SER A 2 -5.83 -4.97 -6.10
CA SER A 2 -6.97 -4.03 -5.93
C SER A 2 -7.72 -4.17 -4.59
N ILE A 3 -7.94 -5.40 -4.11
CA ILE A 3 -8.60 -5.66 -2.81
C ILE A 3 -7.79 -5.09 -1.64
N GLU A 4 -6.48 -5.23 -1.68
CA GLU A 4 -5.56 -4.75 -0.63
C GLU A 4 -5.62 -3.22 -0.53
N TYR A 5 -5.42 -2.51 -1.65
CA TYR A 5 -5.49 -1.04 -1.66
C TYR A 5 -6.90 -0.52 -1.35
N SER A 6 -7.96 -1.20 -1.79
CA SER A 6 -9.34 -0.81 -1.44
C SER A 6 -9.60 -0.96 0.06
N THR A 7 -9.09 -2.02 0.67
CA THR A 7 -9.28 -2.27 2.10
C THR A 7 -8.44 -1.29 2.93
N ALA A 8 -7.18 -1.05 2.54
CA ALA A 8 -6.33 -0.04 3.16
C ALA A 8 -6.95 1.36 3.09
N LEU A 9 -7.63 1.72 1.99
CA LEU A 9 -8.34 3.00 1.87
C LEU A 9 -9.46 3.13 2.91
N VAL A 10 -10.24 2.07 3.10
CA VAL A 10 -11.31 2.01 4.13
C VAL A 10 -10.71 2.10 5.53
N ILE A 11 -9.61 1.38 5.79
CA ILE A 11 -8.94 1.37 7.10
C ILE A 11 -8.38 2.76 7.44
N PHE A 12 -7.64 3.40 6.51
CA PHE A 12 -7.10 4.74 6.73
C PHE A 12 -8.20 5.77 6.97
N THR A 13 -9.29 5.71 6.19
CA THR A 13 -10.44 6.60 6.38
C THR A 13 -11.14 6.33 7.72
N GLY A 14 -11.23 5.06 8.13
CA GLY A 14 -11.76 4.65 9.43
C GLY A 14 -10.93 5.18 10.59
N TYR A 15 -9.60 5.11 10.52
CA TYR A 15 -8.72 5.68 11.53
C TYR A 15 -8.80 7.20 11.60
N ALA A 16 -8.94 7.88 10.47
CA ALA A 16 -9.06 9.33 10.42
C ALA A 16 -10.36 9.85 11.05
N THR A 17 -11.43 9.04 11.07
CA THR A 17 -12.77 9.46 11.50
C THR A 17 -13.22 8.87 12.83
N THR A 18 -12.57 7.82 13.33
CA THR A 18 -12.95 7.20 14.60
C THR A 18 -12.45 8.00 15.80
N GLY A 19 -13.34 8.22 16.77
CA GLY A 19 -12.99 8.64 18.14
C GLY A 19 -13.11 7.50 19.17
N SER A 20 -13.51 6.30 18.74
CA SER A 20 -13.75 5.16 19.64
C SER A 20 -12.58 4.17 19.61
N ALA A 21 -12.05 3.85 20.79
CA ALA A 21 -10.99 2.85 20.95
C ALA A 21 -11.41 1.46 20.47
N TRP A 22 -12.68 1.08 20.63
CA TRP A 22 -13.20 -0.20 20.14
C TRP A 22 -13.17 -0.30 18.63
N VAL A 23 -13.59 0.76 17.94
CA VAL A 23 -13.56 0.82 16.47
C VAL A 23 -12.11 0.81 15.97
N ALA A 24 -11.21 1.56 16.62
CA ALA A 24 -9.79 1.53 16.29
C ALA A 24 -9.16 0.14 16.47
N GLY A 25 -9.56 -0.60 17.51
CA GLY A 25 -9.13 -1.98 17.75
C GLY A 25 -9.61 -2.96 16.68
N ILE A 26 -10.86 -2.82 16.22
CA ILE A 26 -11.38 -3.63 15.10
C ILE A 26 -10.62 -3.33 13.81
N LEU A 27 -10.41 -2.05 13.50
CA LEU A 27 -9.63 -1.62 12.33
C LEU A 27 -8.20 -2.17 12.37
N TYR A 28 -7.59 -2.22 13.54
CA TYR A 28 -6.24 -2.77 13.73
C TYR A 28 -6.17 -4.27 13.38
N ILE A 29 -7.17 -5.04 13.83
CA ILE A 29 -7.24 -6.47 13.52
C ILE A 29 -7.46 -6.68 12.01
N LEU A 30 -8.35 -5.89 11.40
CA LEU A 30 -8.61 -5.95 9.96
C LEU A 30 -7.33 -5.61 9.16
N ASP A 31 -6.62 -4.57 9.55
CA ASP A 31 -5.36 -4.17 8.93
C ASP A 31 -4.32 -5.27 9.01
N TYR A 32 -4.16 -5.88 10.19
CA TYR A 32 -3.20 -6.97 10.39
C TYR A 32 -3.50 -8.20 9.50
N ILE A 33 -4.76 -8.55 9.32
CA ILE A 33 -5.17 -9.64 8.41
C ILE A 33 -4.82 -9.27 6.97
N VAL A 34 -5.13 -8.04 6.56
CA VAL A 34 -4.92 -7.56 5.19
C VAL A 34 -3.44 -7.37 4.86
N PHE A 35 -2.60 -7.07 5.84
CA PHE A 35 -1.16 -6.94 5.67
C PHE A 35 -0.49 -8.23 5.13
N ASN A 36 -1.09 -9.41 5.38
CA ASN A 36 -0.61 -10.67 4.81
C ASN A 36 -0.66 -10.69 3.27
N PHE A 37 -1.50 -9.87 2.64
CA PHE A 37 -1.56 -9.76 1.18
C PHE A 37 -0.34 -9.03 0.59
N SER A 38 0.49 -8.36 1.39
CA SER A 38 1.75 -7.76 0.92
C SER A 38 2.71 -8.81 0.32
N ILE A 39 2.62 -10.08 0.77
CA ILE A 39 3.35 -11.20 0.17
C ILE A 39 2.93 -11.44 -1.30
N ALA A 40 1.66 -11.20 -1.63
CA ALA A 40 1.12 -11.41 -2.97
C ALA A 40 1.75 -10.47 -4.01
N LEU A 41 2.14 -9.26 -3.63
CA LEU A 41 2.84 -8.33 -4.54
C LEU A 41 4.24 -8.85 -4.90
N ARG A 42 4.99 -9.36 -3.92
CA ARG A 42 6.32 -9.94 -4.17
C ARG A 42 6.23 -11.18 -5.05
N THR A 43 5.28 -12.07 -4.79
CA THR A 43 5.11 -13.28 -5.60
C THR A 43 4.61 -12.96 -7.01
N PHE A 44 3.74 -11.97 -7.16
CA PHE A 44 3.33 -11.46 -8.47
C PHE A 44 4.51 -10.91 -9.26
N PHE A 45 5.33 -10.04 -8.64
CA PHE A 45 6.52 -9.49 -9.28
C PHE A 45 7.50 -10.59 -9.72
N GLN A 46 7.78 -11.56 -8.84
CA GLN A 46 8.66 -12.69 -9.17
C GLN A 46 8.13 -13.57 -10.31
N LYS A 47 6.81 -13.58 -10.55
CA LYS A 47 6.18 -14.35 -11.63
C LYS A 47 6.27 -13.67 -12.99
N ILE A 48 6.35 -12.33 -13.02
CA ILE A 48 6.40 -11.54 -14.26
C ILE A 48 7.81 -11.10 -14.64
N ALA A 49 8.73 -11.02 -13.67
CA ALA A 49 10.09 -10.55 -13.87
C ALA A 49 11.02 -11.64 -14.41
N GLU A 50 12.02 -11.25 -15.21
CA GLU A 50 13.09 -12.14 -15.60
C GLU A 50 13.97 -12.52 -14.40
N PRO A 51 14.43 -13.78 -14.26
CA PRO A 51 15.18 -14.24 -13.09
C PRO A 51 16.42 -13.41 -12.75
N GLN A 52 17.08 -12.87 -13.77
CA GLN A 52 18.27 -12.02 -13.64
C GLN A 52 17.97 -10.65 -12.99
N ASP A 53 16.75 -10.14 -13.16
CA ASP A 53 16.36 -8.80 -12.68
C ASP A 53 15.66 -8.83 -11.32
N ILE A 54 15.27 -10.00 -10.82
CA ILE A 54 14.54 -10.14 -9.55
C ILE A 54 15.40 -9.63 -8.38
N ALA A 55 16.64 -10.10 -8.26
CA ALA A 55 17.53 -9.73 -7.15
C ALA A 55 17.86 -8.22 -7.12
N PRO A 56 18.33 -7.59 -8.22
CA PRO A 56 18.60 -6.15 -8.22
C PRO A 56 17.32 -5.32 -7.99
N THR A 57 16.18 -5.72 -8.56
CA THR A 57 14.92 -4.98 -8.35
C THR A 57 14.42 -5.07 -6.91
N MET A 58 14.49 -6.25 -6.28
CA MET A 58 14.13 -6.40 -4.87
C MET A 58 15.06 -5.60 -3.93
N ALA A 59 16.35 -5.48 -4.28
CA ALA A 59 17.29 -4.66 -3.51
C ALA A 59 16.90 -3.18 -3.56
N VAL A 60 16.60 -2.65 -4.75
CA VAL A 60 16.13 -1.26 -4.92
C VAL A 60 14.81 -1.03 -4.18
N ALA A 61 13.85 -1.97 -4.28
CA ALA A 61 12.58 -1.89 -3.56
C ALA A 61 12.78 -1.82 -2.04
N GLN A 62 13.74 -2.57 -1.49
CA GLN A 62 14.08 -2.51 -0.07
C GLN A 62 14.71 -1.17 0.33
N THR A 63 15.60 -0.62 -0.50
CA THR A 63 16.18 0.71 -0.27
C THR A 63 15.09 1.79 -0.24
N ILE A 64 14.16 1.76 -1.19
CA ILE A 64 13.01 2.69 -1.23
C ILE A 64 12.17 2.55 0.05
N ASN A 65 11.84 1.31 0.43
CA ASN A 65 11.06 1.05 1.64
C ASN A 65 11.76 1.52 2.91
N HIS A 66 13.09 1.37 3.01
CA HIS A 66 13.85 1.86 4.16
C HIS A 66 13.88 3.38 4.24
N ILE A 67 14.01 4.07 3.12
CA ILE A 67 13.89 5.53 3.07
C ILE A 67 12.49 5.92 3.57
N ALA A 68 11.43 5.34 3.01
CA ALA A 68 10.07 5.63 3.44
C ALA A 68 9.85 5.35 4.94
N ALA A 69 10.34 4.22 5.45
CA ALA A 69 10.20 3.82 6.85
C ALA A 69 10.90 4.78 7.84
N VAL A 70 11.93 5.51 7.42
CA VAL A 70 12.60 6.52 8.25
C VAL A 70 11.91 7.89 8.12
N PHE A 71 11.55 8.28 6.90
CA PHE A 71 10.99 9.62 6.64
C PHE A 71 9.53 9.76 7.05
N VAL A 72 8.70 8.75 6.78
CA VAL A 72 7.25 8.82 7.05
C VAL A 72 6.94 9.00 8.54
N PRO A 73 7.60 8.32 9.50
CA PRO A 73 7.36 8.57 10.92
C PRO A 73 7.73 9.99 11.37
N VAL A 74 8.83 10.55 10.86
CA VAL A 74 9.27 11.91 11.20
C VAL A 74 8.26 12.94 10.70
N LEU A 75 7.88 12.84 9.42
CA LEU A 75 6.90 13.75 8.82
C LEU A 75 5.50 13.56 9.41
N GLY A 76 5.05 12.31 9.54
CA GLY A 76 3.74 11.96 10.10
C GLY A 76 3.60 12.39 11.56
N GLY A 77 4.65 12.21 12.37
CA GLY A 77 4.68 12.67 13.76
C GLY A 77 4.63 14.19 13.86
N TRP A 78 5.39 14.91 13.03
CA TRP A 78 5.33 16.37 12.98
C TRP A 78 3.93 16.88 12.59
N ILE A 79 3.34 16.31 11.54
CA ILE A 79 1.98 16.65 11.07
C ILE A 79 0.92 16.33 12.13
N TRP A 80 1.06 15.19 12.82
CA TRP A 80 0.16 14.83 13.91
C TRP A 80 0.15 15.90 15.00
N VAL A 81 1.33 16.32 15.45
CA VAL A 81 1.45 17.29 16.55
C VAL A 81 0.87 18.65 16.18
N GLU A 82 1.10 19.11 14.95
CA GLU A 82 0.67 20.44 14.51
C GLU A 82 -0.81 20.50 14.07
N PHE A 83 -1.29 19.47 13.36
CA PHE A 83 -2.61 19.49 12.70
C PHE A 83 -3.59 18.42 13.20
N GLY A 84 -3.18 17.58 14.14
CA GLY A 84 -3.99 16.51 14.72
C GLY A 84 -3.75 15.14 14.10
N TYR A 85 -4.15 14.09 14.83
CA TYR A 85 -3.88 12.70 14.46
C TYR A 85 -4.57 12.26 13.16
N GLN A 86 -5.66 12.92 12.77
CA GLN A 86 -6.46 12.55 11.60
C GLN A 86 -5.73 12.82 10.29
N ILE A 87 -4.90 13.87 10.23
CA ILE A 87 -4.29 14.35 8.99
C ILE A 87 -3.32 13.32 8.38
N PRO A 88 -2.39 12.71 9.14
CA PRO A 88 -1.56 11.62 8.61
C PRO A 88 -2.37 10.45 8.02
N PHE A 89 -3.49 10.09 8.65
CA PHE A 89 -4.36 9.02 8.14
C PHE A 89 -5.07 9.43 6.84
N PHE A 90 -5.54 10.68 6.72
CA PHE A 90 -6.09 11.18 5.45
C PHE A 90 -5.05 11.24 4.33
N MET A 91 -3.80 11.61 4.64
CA MET A 91 -2.70 11.56 3.67
C MET A 91 -2.42 10.12 3.22
N GLY A 92 -2.41 9.17 4.16
CA GLY A 92 -2.32 7.74 3.85
C GLY A 92 -3.46 7.26 2.95
N ALA A 93 -4.69 7.68 3.23
CA ALA A 93 -5.87 7.39 2.40
C ALA A 93 -5.71 7.95 0.98
N ALA A 94 -5.25 9.20 0.83
CA ALA A 94 -5.02 9.81 -0.48
C ALA A 94 -3.94 9.06 -1.28
N LEU A 95 -2.81 8.73 -0.65
CA LEU A 95 -1.74 7.94 -1.28
C LEU A 95 -2.24 6.56 -1.72
N THR A 96 -3.01 5.90 -0.86
CA THR A 96 -3.61 4.59 -1.14
C THR A 96 -4.60 4.65 -2.30
N CYS A 97 -5.38 5.72 -2.40
CA CYS A 97 -6.28 5.98 -3.52
C CYS A 97 -5.50 6.13 -4.84
N CYS A 98 -4.40 6.90 -4.82
CA CYS A 98 -3.51 7.02 -5.98
C CYS A 98 -2.93 5.65 -6.37
N SER A 99 -2.44 4.86 -5.41
CA SER A 99 -1.93 3.51 -5.66
C SER A 99 -2.99 2.58 -6.24
N LEU A 100 -4.23 2.63 -5.73
CA LEU A 100 -5.34 1.86 -6.25
C LEU A 100 -5.61 2.19 -7.72
N ALA A 101 -5.61 3.48 -8.08
CA ALA A 101 -5.79 3.93 -9.46
C ALA A 101 -4.67 3.44 -10.38
N LEU A 102 -3.41 3.54 -9.94
CA LEU A 102 -2.25 3.06 -10.70
C LEU A 102 -2.29 1.55 -10.92
N VAL A 103 -2.72 0.78 -9.92
CA VAL A 103 -2.83 -0.68 -10.03
C VAL A 103 -3.85 -1.12 -11.08
N GLN A 104 -4.95 -0.38 -11.25
CA GLN A 104 -5.91 -0.68 -12.32
C GLN A 104 -5.30 -0.54 -13.73
N LEU A 105 -4.22 0.24 -13.87
CA LEU A 105 -3.53 0.40 -15.16
C LEU A 105 -2.60 -0.79 -15.47
N ILE A 106 -2.07 -1.47 -14.45
CA ILE A 106 -1.17 -2.62 -14.63
C ILE A 106 -1.92 -3.79 -15.28
N ASP A 107 -3.10 -4.13 -14.77
CA ASP A 107 -3.92 -5.21 -15.33
C ASP A 107 -4.30 -4.91 -16.79
N ARG A 108 -4.56 -3.64 -17.13
CA ARG A 108 -4.87 -3.21 -18.49
C ARG A 108 -3.69 -3.42 -19.45
N GLU A 109 -2.48 -3.04 -19.06
CA GLU A 109 -1.26 -3.22 -19.86
C GLU A 109 -0.95 -4.70 -20.12
N ILE A 110 -1.08 -5.54 -19.09
CA ILE A 110 -0.85 -6.99 -19.22
C ILE A 110 -1.86 -7.62 -20.20
N GLN A 111 -3.13 -7.19 -20.17
CA GLN A 111 -4.15 -7.68 -21.10
C GLN A 111 -3.93 -7.19 -22.54
N LEU A 112 -3.45 -5.96 -22.73
CA LEU A 112 -3.19 -5.40 -24.05
C LEU A 112 -1.97 -6.01 -24.75
N ASN A 113 -0.93 -6.36 -23.98
CA ASN A 113 0.30 -6.96 -24.50
C ASN A 113 0.29 -8.49 -24.47
N ALA A 114 -0.81 -9.12 -24.01
CA ALA A 114 -1.00 -10.55 -24.13
C ALA A 114 -1.18 -10.91 -25.62
N VAL A 115 -0.10 -11.37 -26.27
CA VAL A 115 -0.16 -11.95 -27.61
C VAL A 115 -1.24 -13.05 -27.62
N PRO A 116 -2.23 -13.02 -28.54
CA PRO A 116 -3.21 -14.08 -28.63
C PRO A 116 -2.47 -15.39 -28.91
N LYS A 117 -2.62 -16.36 -28.01
CA LYS A 117 -2.12 -17.72 -28.22
C LYS A 117 -2.80 -18.27 -29.48
N ALA A 118 -2.05 -18.34 -30.57
CA ALA A 118 -2.40 -19.07 -31.79
C ALA A 118 -2.34 -20.58 -31.56
#